data_AF-A0A2V5P8W7-F1
#
_entry.id   AF-A0A2V5P8W7-F1
#
_cell.length_a   1.000
_cell.length_b   1.000
_cell.length_c   1.000
_cell.angle_alpha   90.00
_cell.angle_beta   90.00
_cell.angle_gamma   90.00
#
_symmetry.space_group_name_H-M   'P 1'
#
loop_
_entity.id
_entity.type
_entity.pdbx_description
1 polymer ?
#
loop_
_entity_poly.entity_id
_entity_poly.type
_entity_poly.pdbx_seq_one_letter_code
_entity_poly.pdbx_strand_id
1 'polypeptide(L)'
;DVTLSRGKDGAGSPQLQTLEAHRQAVETLVTALRPHRNWYLDLANERNIRDKRFISFDDLKDLRALAKKLAPEVLVTASHSPDISPQELREYVETVGVDFISPHRARNASSPAETAAKTKEYLEKLGQLGRVLPVHYQEPFRRGYSRDWNPAAADFVRDALAARHGGAGGWCFHNGDNRIAADGKPRRSFDLREKPLFEQLDSEELKAIETLKGQFRAN
;
A
#
# COMPACT_ATOMS: atom_id res chain seq x y z
N ASP A 1 -8.96 2.58 -1.64
CA ASP A 1 -7.97 1.55 -1.88
C ASP A 1 -8.68 0.21 -2.08
N VAL A 2 -8.41 -0.50 -3.16
CA VAL A 2 -8.80 -1.89 -3.36
C VAL A 2 -7.54 -2.63 -3.80
N THR A 3 -7.00 -3.48 -2.93
CA THR A 3 -5.76 -4.22 -3.19
C THR A 3 -6.04 -5.70 -3.40
N LEU A 4 -5.48 -6.26 -4.48
CA LEU A 4 -5.43 -7.69 -4.71
C LEU A 4 -4.14 -8.28 -4.13
N SER A 5 -4.23 -9.43 -3.47
CA SER A 5 -3.08 -10.15 -2.92
C SER A 5 -3.03 -11.57 -3.46
N ARG A 6 -1.88 -12.01 -3.98
CA ARG A 6 -1.62 -13.43 -4.25
C ARG A 6 -1.12 -14.12 -2.99
N GLY A 7 -1.32 -15.43 -2.93
CA GLY A 7 -0.78 -16.27 -1.85
C GLY A 7 -1.79 -16.47 -0.74
N LYS A 8 -1.29 -16.79 0.46
CA LYS A 8 -2.15 -17.03 1.63
C LYS A 8 -2.27 -15.76 2.46
N ASP A 9 -3.51 -15.35 2.71
CA ASP A 9 -3.82 -14.48 3.83
C ASP A 9 -4.22 -15.36 5.03
N GLY A 10 -3.31 -15.53 5.98
CA GLY A 10 -3.54 -16.32 7.20
C GLY A 10 -3.71 -17.82 6.95
N ALA A 11 -4.73 -18.42 7.59
CA ALA A 11 -4.95 -19.88 7.60
C ALA A 11 -5.61 -20.45 6.32
N GLY A 12 -5.91 -19.62 5.32
CA GLY A 12 -6.62 -20.01 4.10
C GLY A 12 -5.78 -20.76 3.06
N SER A 13 -6.46 -21.22 1.99
CA SER A 13 -5.80 -21.70 0.77
C SER A 13 -5.18 -20.52 -0.01
N PRO A 14 -4.07 -20.74 -0.74
CA PRO A 14 -3.48 -19.69 -1.57
C PRO A 14 -4.47 -19.21 -2.64
N GLN A 15 -4.68 -17.90 -2.74
CA GLN A 15 -5.58 -17.27 -3.70
C GLN A 15 -4.80 -16.71 -4.90
N LEU A 16 -5.49 -16.57 -6.04
CA LEU A 16 -5.01 -15.89 -7.26
C LEU A 16 -3.66 -16.42 -7.78
N GLN A 17 -3.39 -17.73 -7.63
CA GLN A 17 -2.08 -18.34 -7.94
C GLN A 17 -1.75 -18.42 -9.44
N THR A 18 -2.71 -18.11 -10.31
CA THR A 18 -2.51 -18.09 -11.76
C THR A 18 -2.83 -16.71 -12.30
N LEU A 19 -2.25 -16.35 -13.45
CA LEU A 19 -2.62 -15.12 -14.16
C LEU A 19 -4.12 -15.11 -14.49
N GLU A 20 -4.69 -16.25 -14.91
CA GLU A 20 -6.11 -16.35 -15.24
C GLU A 20 -7.02 -16.04 -14.04
N ALA A 21 -6.77 -16.65 -12.88
CA ALA A 21 -7.53 -16.35 -11.67
C ALA A 21 -7.41 -14.86 -11.28
N HIS A 22 -6.23 -14.28 -11.49
CA HIS A 22 -6.00 -12.87 -11.21
C HIS A 22 -6.77 -11.96 -12.18
N ARG A 23 -6.80 -12.29 -13.47
CA ARG A 23 -7.59 -11.58 -14.49
C ARG A 23 -9.07 -11.61 -14.15
N GLN A 24 -9.60 -12.76 -13.74
CA GLN A 24 -10.99 -12.90 -13.32
C GLN A 24 -11.30 -12.01 -12.10
N ALA A 25 -10.39 -11.91 -11.13
CA ALA A 25 -10.56 -11.02 -9.98
C ALA A 25 -10.56 -9.54 -10.39
N VAL A 26 -9.63 -9.13 -11.26
CA VAL A 26 -9.59 -7.76 -11.81
C VAL A 26 -10.88 -7.44 -12.56
N GLU A 27 -11.33 -8.32 -13.46
CA GLU A 27 -12.56 -8.13 -14.22
C GLU A 27 -13.79 -8.00 -13.33
N THR A 28 -13.90 -8.89 -12.32
CA THR A 28 -15.00 -8.88 -11.36
C THR A 28 -15.04 -7.57 -10.59
N LEU A 29 -13.92 -7.16 -9.99
CA LEU A 29 -13.85 -5.95 -9.17
C LEU A 29 -14.08 -4.68 -10.00
N VAL A 30 -13.40 -4.55 -11.15
CA VAL A 30 -13.53 -3.37 -12.00
C VAL A 30 -14.95 -3.23 -12.52
N THR A 31 -15.58 -4.33 -12.93
CA THR A 31 -16.98 -4.30 -13.42
C THR A 31 -17.94 -3.93 -12.30
N ALA A 32 -17.81 -4.54 -11.12
CA ALA A 32 -18.68 -4.29 -9.98
C ALA A 32 -18.54 -2.87 -9.43
N LEU A 33 -17.32 -2.35 -9.38
CA LEU A 33 -17.03 -1.04 -8.80
C LEU A 33 -17.06 0.13 -9.79
N ARG A 34 -17.27 -0.15 -11.09
CA ARG A 34 -17.35 0.87 -12.15
C ARG A 34 -18.31 2.03 -11.85
N PRO A 35 -19.47 1.84 -11.21
CA PRO A 35 -20.37 2.96 -10.88
C PRO A 35 -19.78 3.94 -9.83
N HIS A 36 -18.75 3.53 -9.09
CA HIS A 36 -18.11 4.34 -8.05
C HIS A 36 -16.88 5.08 -8.60
N ARG A 37 -16.65 6.31 -8.13
CA ARG A 37 -15.56 7.19 -8.59
C ARG A 37 -14.38 7.33 -7.63
N ASN A 38 -14.58 7.02 -6.34
CA ASN A 38 -13.60 7.30 -5.29
C ASN A 38 -12.82 6.04 -4.88
N TRP A 39 -12.25 5.36 -5.87
CA TRP A 39 -11.43 4.17 -5.64
C TRP A 39 -10.34 4.06 -6.69
N TYR A 40 -9.31 3.28 -6.35
CA TYR A 40 -8.24 2.87 -7.25
C TYR A 40 -7.96 1.39 -7.00
N LEU A 41 -7.30 0.76 -7.96
CA LEU A 41 -6.93 -0.65 -7.92
C LEU A 41 -5.41 -0.79 -7.71
N ASP A 42 -5.01 -1.38 -6.59
CA ASP A 42 -3.68 -1.96 -6.46
C ASP A 42 -3.74 -3.41 -6.95
N LEU A 43 -3.12 -3.65 -8.10
CA LEU A 43 -3.13 -4.95 -8.76
C LEU A 43 -2.45 -6.03 -7.93
N ALA A 44 -1.54 -5.69 -7.02
CA ALA A 44 -0.72 -6.70 -6.38
C ALA A 44 -0.02 -6.18 -5.12
N ASN A 45 -0.49 -6.64 -3.96
CA ASN A 45 0.17 -6.34 -2.69
C ASN A 45 1.59 -6.89 -2.66
N GLU A 46 2.58 -6.03 -2.40
CA GLU A 46 4.00 -6.40 -2.24
C GLU A 46 4.48 -7.36 -3.34
N ARG A 47 4.13 -7.07 -4.59
CA ARG A 47 4.25 -8.00 -5.73
C ARG A 47 5.64 -8.59 -5.95
N ASN A 48 6.67 -7.91 -5.46
CA ASN A 48 8.08 -8.26 -5.66
C ASN A 48 8.57 -9.36 -4.70
N ILE A 49 7.79 -9.70 -3.67
CA ILE A 49 8.18 -10.76 -2.74
C ILE A 49 8.16 -12.11 -3.45
N ARG A 50 9.33 -12.77 -3.46
CA ARG A 50 9.63 -13.98 -4.28
C ARG A 50 9.00 -15.28 -3.78
N ASP A 51 7.89 -15.20 -3.05
CA ASP A 51 7.09 -16.34 -2.66
C ASP A 51 5.81 -16.42 -3.52
N LYS A 52 4.75 -17.06 -3.00
CA LYS A 52 3.45 -17.19 -3.67
C LYS A 52 2.75 -15.86 -3.96
N ARG A 53 3.27 -14.73 -3.44
CA ARG A 53 2.84 -13.36 -3.75
C ARG A 53 3.39 -12.85 -5.07
N PHE A 54 4.49 -13.42 -5.58
CA PHE A 54 5.23 -12.84 -6.69
C PHE A 54 4.38 -12.64 -7.95
N ILE A 55 4.51 -11.46 -8.56
CA ILE A 55 3.93 -11.11 -9.86
C ILE A 55 4.98 -10.41 -10.73
N SER A 56 5.15 -10.90 -11.96
CA SER A 56 6.06 -10.30 -12.95
C SER A 56 5.51 -8.95 -13.45
N PHE A 57 6.39 -8.13 -14.05
CA PHE A 57 5.95 -6.90 -14.71
C PHE A 57 5.05 -7.17 -15.93
N ASP A 58 5.28 -8.26 -16.66
CA ASP A 58 4.45 -8.66 -17.81
C ASP A 58 3.02 -9.01 -17.36
N ASP A 59 2.88 -9.79 -16.29
CA ASP A 59 1.56 -10.09 -15.70
C ASP A 59 0.85 -8.78 -15.29
N LEU A 60 1.57 -7.86 -14.64
CA LEU A 60 1.00 -6.57 -14.21
C LEU A 60 0.56 -5.71 -15.41
N LYS A 61 1.33 -5.69 -16.50
CA LYS A 61 0.98 -5.00 -17.73
C LYS A 61 -0.32 -5.53 -18.32
N ASP A 62 -0.47 -6.85 -18.39
CA ASP A 62 -1.67 -7.52 -18.90
C ASP A 62 -2.91 -7.24 -18.02
N LEU A 63 -2.73 -7.28 -16.71
CA LEU A 63 -3.79 -6.97 -15.75
C LEU A 63 -4.21 -5.49 -15.80
N ARG A 64 -3.25 -4.57 -15.92
CA ARG A 64 -3.55 -3.13 -16.10
C ARG A 64 -4.27 -2.90 -17.41
N ALA A 65 -3.83 -3.50 -18.50
CA ALA A 65 -4.48 -3.37 -19.81
C ALA A 65 -5.95 -3.83 -19.75
N LEU A 66 -6.23 -4.94 -19.04
CA LEU A 66 -7.59 -5.41 -18.78
C LEU A 66 -8.40 -4.38 -17.97
N ALA A 67 -7.87 -3.89 -16.85
CA ALA A 67 -8.54 -2.89 -16.02
C ALA A 67 -8.89 -1.62 -16.81
N LYS A 68 -7.94 -1.10 -17.59
CA LYS A 68 -8.13 0.10 -18.43
C LYS A 68 -9.10 -0.14 -19.58
N LYS A 69 -9.17 -1.35 -20.14
CA LYS A 69 -10.19 -1.71 -21.15
C LYS A 69 -11.61 -1.66 -20.57
N LEU A 70 -11.79 -2.12 -19.33
CA LEU A 70 -13.10 -2.18 -18.66
C LEU A 70 -13.53 -0.82 -18.09
N ALA A 71 -12.60 -0.07 -17.53
CA ALA A 71 -12.81 1.25 -16.95
C ALA A 71 -11.58 2.14 -17.20
N PRO A 72 -11.54 2.92 -18.31
CA PRO A 72 -10.38 3.74 -18.65
C PRO A 72 -9.93 4.72 -17.55
N GLU A 73 -10.89 5.23 -16.79
CA GLU A 73 -10.68 6.22 -15.72
C GLU A 73 -10.21 5.63 -14.40
N VAL A 74 -10.23 4.31 -14.20
CA VAL A 74 -9.80 3.72 -12.91
C VAL A 74 -8.31 3.94 -12.72
N LEU A 75 -7.88 4.47 -11.58
CA LEU A 75 -6.46 4.58 -11.26
C LEU A 75 -5.90 3.20 -10.87
N VAL A 76 -4.72 2.86 -11.37
CA VAL A 76 -4.09 1.56 -11.20
C VAL A 76 -2.64 1.69 -10.73
N THR A 77 -2.29 0.95 -9.68
CA THR A 77 -0.93 0.77 -9.16
C THR A 77 -0.62 -0.72 -8.99
N ALA A 78 0.61 -1.02 -8.60
CA ALA A 78 1.01 -2.30 -8.02
C ALA A 78 2.04 -2.03 -6.91
N SER A 79 1.77 -2.44 -5.68
CA SER A 79 2.65 -2.10 -4.56
C SER A 79 3.94 -2.92 -4.52
N HIS A 80 4.92 -2.40 -3.80
CA HIS A 80 6.27 -2.93 -3.72
C HIS A 80 6.80 -2.85 -2.29
N SER A 81 7.52 -3.86 -1.81
CA SER A 81 8.08 -3.88 -0.46
C SER A 81 9.51 -4.42 -0.46
N PRO A 82 10.52 -3.70 0.05
CA PRO A 82 10.44 -2.40 0.72
C PRO A 82 10.47 -1.24 -0.30
N ASP A 83 11.55 -0.44 -0.32
CA ASP A 83 11.76 0.61 -1.30
C ASP A 83 12.01 0.08 -2.71
N ILE A 84 11.51 0.79 -3.72
CA ILE A 84 11.63 0.44 -5.13
C ILE A 84 13.02 0.85 -5.63
N SER A 85 13.75 -0.09 -6.22
CA SER A 85 15.03 0.20 -6.88
C SER A 85 14.85 1.08 -8.14
N PRO A 86 15.87 1.83 -8.59
CA PRO A 86 15.75 2.63 -9.83
C PRO A 86 15.35 1.81 -11.06
N GLN A 87 15.87 0.57 -11.17
CA GLN A 87 15.55 -0.33 -12.27
C GLN A 87 14.09 -0.76 -12.23
N GLU A 88 13.58 -1.15 -11.05
CA GLU A 88 12.18 -1.55 -10.94
C GLU A 88 11.22 -0.37 -11.06
N LEU A 89 11.62 0.82 -10.60
CA LEU A 89 10.84 2.04 -10.78
C LEU A 89 10.60 2.30 -12.27
N ARG A 90 11.64 2.15 -13.10
CA ARG A 90 11.53 2.25 -14.56
C ARG A 90 10.50 1.26 -15.11
N GLU A 91 10.56 0.00 -14.69
CA GLU A 91 9.62 -1.03 -15.15
C GLU A 91 8.16 -0.75 -14.75
N TYR A 92 7.89 -0.24 -13.53
CA TYR A 92 6.55 0.20 -13.15
C TYR A 92 6.02 1.31 -14.07
N VAL A 93 6.89 2.23 -14.49
CA VAL A 93 6.54 3.44 -15.25
C VAL A 93 6.44 3.18 -16.75
N GLU A 94 7.38 2.42 -17.31
CA GLU A 94 7.54 2.23 -18.76
C GLU A 94 6.88 0.93 -19.23
N THR A 95 7.05 -0.17 -18.49
CA THR A 95 6.51 -1.48 -18.87
C THR A 95 5.05 -1.64 -18.46
N VAL A 96 4.76 -1.40 -17.18
CA VAL A 96 3.38 -1.51 -16.65
C VAL A 96 2.58 -0.26 -16.98
N GLY A 97 3.19 0.92 -16.79
CA GLY A 97 2.52 2.20 -17.00
C GLY A 97 1.57 2.59 -15.87
N VAL A 98 1.92 2.28 -14.60
CA VAL A 98 1.09 2.62 -13.44
C VAL A 98 0.72 4.11 -13.39
N ASP A 99 -0.42 4.43 -12.79
CA ASP A 99 -0.91 5.81 -12.68
C ASP A 99 -0.31 6.54 -11.46
N PHE A 100 0.23 5.79 -10.50
CA PHE A 100 1.02 6.26 -9.36
C PHE A 100 1.88 5.12 -8.83
N ILE A 101 2.93 5.41 -8.05
CA ILE A 101 3.78 4.38 -7.43
C ILE A 101 3.41 4.20 -5.96
N SER A 102 3.51 2.96 -5.47
CA SER A 102 3.13 2.62 -4.09
C SER A 102 4.17 1.79 -3.34
N PRO A 103 5.29 2.42 -2.91
CA PRO A 103 6.29 1.75 -2.09
C PRO A 103 5.81 1.54 -0.65
N HIS A 104 6.08 0.36 -0.09
CA HIS A 104 5.90 0.03 1.33
C HIS A 104 7.23 0.23 2.01
N ARG A 105 7.38 1.36 2.71
CA ARG A 105 8.63 1.73 3.38
C ARG A 105 9.08 0.67 4.40
N ALA A 106 10.38 0.62 4.65
CA ALA A 106 10.94 -0.28 5.65
C ALA A 106 10.31 -0.04 7.04
N ARG A 107 10.01 -1.14 7.76
CA ARG A 107 9.36 -1.08 9.09
C ARG A 107 10.41 -0.98 10.20
N ASN A 108 11.10 0.15 10.28
CA ASN A 108 12.12 0.43 11.30
C ASN A 108 12.05 1.88 11.83
N ALA A 109 12.72 2.12 12.96
CA ALA A 109 12.69 3.40 13.69
C ALA A 109 13.22 4.62 12.91
N SER A 110 14.02 4.39 11.85
CA SER A 110 14.53 5.47 11.01
C SER A 110 13.52 5.91 9.94
N SER A 111 12.58 5.05 9.55
CA SER A 111 11.65 5.34 8.46
C SER A 111 10.91 6.68 8.59
N PRO A 112 10.32 7.05 9.75
CA PRO A 112 9.66 8.36 9.91
C PRO A 112 10.54 9.57 9.57
N ALA A 113 11.85 9.48 9.85
CA ALA A 113 12.80 10.55 9.59
C ALA A 113 13.18 10.66 8.11
N GLU A 114 13.17 9.53 7.39
CA GLU A 114 13.66 9.41 6.03
C GLU A 114 12.59 9.67 4.97
N THR A 115 11.31 9.51 5.33
CA THR A 115 10.19 9.51 4.37
C THR A 115 10.14 10.75 3.47
N ALA A 116 10.41 11.95 3.99
CA ALA A 116 10.43 13.16 3.18
C ALA A 116 11.54 13.13 2.11
N ALA A 117 12.75 12.72 2.48
CA ALA A 117 13.88 12.64 1.56
C ALA A 117 13.63 11.56 0.49
N LYS A 118 13.09 10.42 0.91
CA LYS A 118 12.76 9.31 0.01
C LYS A 118 11.62 9.62 -0.95
N THR A 119 10.62 10.37 -0.50
CA THR A 119 9.57 10.89 -1.38
C THR A 119 10.16 11.77 -2.48
N LYS A 120 11.02 12.72 -2.11
CA LYS A 120 11.71 13.61 -3.08
C LYS A 120 12.58 12.84 -4.06
N GLU A 121 13.30 11.83 -3.58
CA GLU A 121 14.11 10.94 -4.40
C GLU A 121 13.25 10.22 -5.48
N TYR A 122 12.08 9.70 -5.10
CA TYR A 122 11.16 9.09 -6.07
C TYR A 122 10.65 10.10 -7.10
N LEU A 123 10.22 11.28 -6.65
CA LEU A 123 9.72 12.33 -7.54
C LEU A 123 10.78 12.82 -8.53
N GLU A 124 12.03 12.97 -8.08
CA GLU A 124 13.16 13.32 -8.93
C GLU A 124 13.41 12.24 -9.99
N LYS A 125 13.48 10.97 -9.58
CA LYS A 125 13.68 9.84 -10.51
C LYS A 125 12.54 9.71 -11.52
N LEU A 126 11.29 9.92 -11.11
CA LEU A 126 10.14 9.97 -12.01
C LEU A 126 10.32 11.11 -13.03
N GLY A 127 10.77 12.28 -12.58
CA GLY A 127 11.12 13.41 -13.45
C GLY A 127 12.21 13.06 -14.48
N GLN A 128 13.25 12.31 -14.07
CA GLN A 128 14.29 11.82 -14.97
C GLN A 128 13.77 10.81 -16.01
N LEU A 129 12.69 10.08 -15.68
CA LEU A 129 11.96 9.21 -16.63
C LEU A 129 10.95 10.00 -17.49
N GLY A 130 10.88 11.32 -17.37
CA GLY A 130 9.94 12.17 -18.09
C GLY A 130 8.49 12.00 -17.64
N ARG A 131 8.25 11.53 -16.41
CA ARG A 131 6.92 11.24 -15.90
C ARG A 131 6.68 11.96 -14.58
N VAL A 132 5.47 12.47 -14.39
CA VAL A 132 5.02 13.08 -13.14
C VAL A 132 3.92 12.19 -12.59
N LEU A 133 4.29 11.31 -11.66
CA LEU A 133 3.36 10.38 -11.02
C LEU A 133 3.33 10.62 -9.50
N PRO A 134 2.17 10.49 -8.85
CA PRO A 134 2.09 10.55 -7.40
C PRO A 134 2.88 9.41 -6.73
N VAL A 135 3.39 9.67 -5.53
CA VAL A 135 3.89 8.65 -4.60
C VAL A 135 2.81 8.44 -3.53
N HIS A 136 2.33 7.20 -3.38
CA HIS A 136 1.30 6.86 -2.39
C HIS A 136 1.78 5.77 -1.42
N TYR A 137 1.89 6.09 -0.15
CA TYR A 137 2.28 5.13 0.89
C TYR A 137 1.05 4.38 1.41
N GLN A 138 0.73 3.22 0.81
CA GLN A 138 -0.43 2.39 1.19
C GLN A 138 -0.20 1.64 2.50
N GLU A 139 0.96 1.01 2.67
CA GLU A 139 1.34 0.32 3.90
C GLU A 139 2.70 0.83 4.44
N PRO A 140 2.75 2.02 5.09
CA PRO A 140 3.90 2.40 5.90
C PRO A 140 4.10 1.43 7.09
N PHE A 141 5.01 1.75 8.01
CA PHE A 141 5.17 0.92 9.21
C PHE A 141 3.87 0.84 10.03
N ARG A 142 3.77 -0.21 10.85
CA ARG A 142 2.65 -0.46 11.72
C ARG A 142 3.11 -1.02 13.06
N ARG A 143 2.25 -0.95 14.06
CA ARG A 143 2.49 -1.57 15.36
C ARG A 143 2.37 -3.08 15.31
N GLY A 144 3.03 -3.76 16.26
CA GLY A 144 3.02 -5.21 16.38
C GLY A 144 3.75 -5.98 15.26
N TYR A 145 4.63 -5.32 14.50
CA TYR A 145 5.34 -5.97 13.38
C TYR A 145 6.58 -6.76 13.81
N SER A 146 7.43 -6.19 14.67
CA SER A 146 8.64 -6.83 15.20
C SER A 146 8.84 -6.49 16.68
N ARG A 147 9.61 -7.32 17.39
CA ARG A 147 9.94 -7.07 18.80
C ARG A 147 10.92 -5.91 18.98
N ASP A 148 11.72 -5.62 17.96
CA ASP A 148 12.82 -4.65 18.02
C ASP A 148 12.32 -3.20 18.00
N TRP A 149 11.17 -2.94 17.35
CA TRP A 149 10.59 -1.61 17.30
C TRP A 149 9.08 -1.67 17.17
N ASN A 150 8.40 -0.95 18.06
CA ASN A 150 6.96 -0.77 18.03
C ASN A 150 6.64 0.74 18.01
N PRO A 151 6.23 1.31 16.86
CA PRO A 151 6.12 2.76 16.65
C PRO A 151 5.13 3.41 17.62
N ALA A 152 5.50 4.52 18.24
CA ALA A 152 4.60 5.33 19.05
C ALA A 152 3.73 6.24 18.16
N ALA A 153 2.72 6.88 18.73
CA ALA A 153 1.85 7.82 18.02
C ALA A 153 2.65 8.93 17.30
N ALA A 154 3.72 9.40 17.94
CA ALA A 154 4.60 10.43 17.37
C ALA A 154 5.31 9.97 16.10
N ASP A 155 5.63 8.68 15.96
CA ASP A 155 6.28 8.13 14.78
C ASP A 155 5.33 8.19 13.57
N PHE A 156 4.08 7.76 13.73
CA PHE A 156 3.05 7.85 12.69
C PHE A 156 2.80 9.29 12.24
N VAL A 157 2.67 10.20 13.20
CA VAL A 157 2.44 11.62 12.93
C VAL A 157 3.62 12.21 12.17
N ARG A 158 4.85 11.92 12.60
CA ARG A 158 6.07 12.36 11.94
C ARG A 158 6.15 11.84 10.51
N ASP A 159 5.87 10.56 10.29
CA ASP A 159 5.94 9.93 8.97
C ASP A 159 4.91 10.51 7.99
N ALA A 160 3.66 10.67 8.42
CA ALA A 160 2.61 11.26 7.58
C ALA A 160 2.89 12.72 7.22
N LEU A 161 3.36 13.51 8.18
CA LEU A 161 3.78 14.90 7.92
C LEU A 161 5.00 14.95 7.00
N ALA A 162 5.98 14.06 7.19
CA ALA A 162 7.15 13.94 6.33
C ALA A 162 6.77 13.54 4.90
N ALA A 163 5.84 12.61 4.71
CA ALA A 163 5.30 12.24 3.41
C ALA A 163 4.67 13.46 2.72
N ARG A 164 3.81 14.20 3.42
CA ARG A 164 3.21 15.44 2.90
C ARG A 164 4.28 16.48 2.53
N HIS A 165 5.23 16.75 3.43
CA HIS A 165 6.32 17.71 3.18
C HIS A 165 7.28 17.27 2.06
N GLY A 166 7.40 15.97 1.83
CA GLY A 166 8.15 15.38 0.72
C GLY A 166 7.44 15.50 -0.63
N GLY A 167 6.14 15.80 -0.65
CA GLY A 167 5.32 15.88 -1.86
C GLY A 167 4.57 14.59 -2.21
N ALA A 168 4.35 13.69 -1.26
CA ALA A 168 3.59 12.46 -1.49
C ALA A 168 2.14 12.79 -1.83
N GLY A 169 1.56 12.05 -2.77
CA GLY A 169 0.15 12.16 -3.15
C GLY A 169 -0.82 11.55 -2.15
N GLY A 170 -0.32 10.68 -1.26
CA GLY A 170 -1.10 10.20 -0.13
C GLY A 170 -0.29 9.32 0.82
N TRP A 171 -0.84 9.13 2.01
CA TRP A 171 -0.29 8.28 3.07
C TRP A 171 -1.46 7.64 3.81
N CYS A 172 -1.39 6.33 4.04
CA CYS A 172 -2.42 5.57 4.73
C CYS A 172 -1.92 5.16 6.12
N PHE A 173 -2.76 5.32 7.13
CA PHE A 173 -2.47 4.75 8.44
C PHE A 173 -2.51 3.22 8.34
N HIS A 174 -1.36 2.57 8.53
CA HIS A 174 -1.26 1.12 8.45
C HIS A 174 -1.41 0.45 9.80
N ASN A 175 -2.24 -0.59 9.84
CA ASN A 175 -2.43 -1.49 10.97
C ASN A 175 -2.38 -2.95 10.48
N GLY A 176 -2.33 -3.91 11.40
CA GLY A 176 -2.32 -5.31 11.00
C GLY A 176 -2.08 -6.27 12.15
N ASP A 177 -1.76 -7.53 11.80
CA ASP A 177 -1.54 -8.62 12.74
C ASP A 177 -0.46 -8.29 13.77
N ASN A 178 -0.76 -8.51 15.05
CA ASN A 178 0.24 -8.42 16.10
C ASN A 178 1.09 -9.69 16.15
N ARG A 179 2.28 -9.64 15.54
CA ARG A 179 3.25 -10.74 15.49
C ARG A 179 3.99 -10.96 16.82
N ILE A 180 3.78 -10.07 17.78
CA ILE A 180 4.45 -10.09 19.08
C ILE A 180 3.55 -10.77 20.13
N ALA A 181 2.23 -10.54 20.04
CA ALA A 181 1.23 -11.11 20.93
C ALA A 181 1.09 -12.62 20.71
N ALA A 182 0.93 -13.38 21.81
CA ALA A 182 0.82 -14.84 21.76
C ALA A 182 -0.46 -15.32 21.05
N ASP A 183 -1.54 -14.55 21.13
CA ASP A 183 -2.81 -14.84 20.47
C ASP A 183 -2.93 -14.19 19.07
N GLY A 184 -1.92 -13.42 18.67
CA GLY A 184 -1.86 -12.73 17.39
C GLY A 184 -2.88 -11.60 17.24
N LYS A 185 -3.43 -11.05 18.35
CA LYS A 185 -4.45 -9.99 18.30
C LYS A 185 -3.84 -8.57 18.44
N PRO A 186 -4.39 -7.57 17.71
CA PRO A 186 -5.39 -7.71 16.65
C PRO A 186 -4.84 -8.51 15.46
N ARG A 187 -5.73 -9.19 14.72
CA ARG A 187 -5.38 -10.01 13.55
C ARG A 187 -5.17 -9.14 12.31
N ARG A 188 -4.55 -9.69 11.27
CA ARG A 188 -4.35 -9.01 9.97
C ARG A 188 -5.72 -8.71 9.36
N SER A 189 -5.95 -7.44 9.02
CA SER A 189 -7.24 -6.92 8.56
C SER A 189 -8.32 -7.10 9.61
N PHE A 190 -8.79 -5.99 10.18
CA PHE A 190 -9.84 -6.03 11.18
C PHE A 190 -11.07 -6.76 10.66
N ASP A 191 -11.43 -7.85 11.33
CA ASP A 191 -12.70 -8.50 11.06
C ASP A 191 -13.79 -7.63 11.70
N LEU A 192 -14.47 -6.84 10.86
CA LEU A 192 -15.55 -5.97 11.32
C LEU A 192 -16.76 -6.76 11.82
N ARG A 193 -16.78 -8.09 11.66
CA ARG A 193 -17.74 -9.00 12.32
C ARG A 193 -17.39 -9.22 13.79
N GLU A 194 -16.12 -9.09 14.18
CA GLU A 194 -15.69 -9.22 15.58
C GLU A 194 -15.95 -7.91 16.34
N LYS A 195 -15.44 -6.77 15.84
CA LYS A 195 -15.55 -5.46 16.49
C LYS A 195 -15.47 -4.30 15.48
N PRO A 196 -15.98 -3.09 15.81
CA PRO A 196 -15.71 -1.88 15.05
C PRO A 196 -14.20 -1.59 14.92
N LEU A 197 -13.79 -1.00 13.79
CA LEU A 197 -12.40 -0.66 13.47
C LEU A 197 -11.66 0.03 14.64
N PHE A 198 -12.22 1.13 15.15
CA PHE A 198 -11.56 1.95 16.17
C PHE A 198 -11.48 1.28 17.54
N GLU A 199 -12.36 0.31 17.84
CA GLU A 199 -12.29 -0.46 19.08
C GLU A 199 -11.19 -1.53 19.06
N GLN A 200 -10.59 -1.77 17.89
CA GLN A 200 -9.50 -2.73 17.71
C GLN A 200 -8.12 -2.07 17.67
N LEU A 201 -8.07 -0.72 17.73
CA LEU A 201 -6.83 0.05 17.80
C LEU A 201 -6.33 0.15 19.24
N ASP A 202 -5.01 0.15 19.42
CA ASP A 202 -4.42 0.41 20.73
C ASP A 202 -4.36 1.92 21.07
N SER A 203 -3.92 2.24 22.29
CA SER A 203 -3.88 3.63 22.77
C SER A 203 -2.95 4.54 21.97
N GLU A 204 -1.86 4.01 21.40
CA GLU A 204 -0.94 4.78 20.57
C GLU A 204 -1.51 4.99 19.16
N GLU A 205 -2.19 3.99 18.60
CA GLU A 205 -2.86 4.10 17.30
C GLU A 205 -4.02 5.11 17.35
N LEU A 206 -4.86 5.05 18.39
CA LEU A 206 -5.94 6.03 18.61
C LEU A 206 -5.39 7.45 18.75
N LYS A 207 -4.33 7.61 19.54
CA LYS A 207 -3.65 8.90 19.72
C LYS A 207 -3.09 9.43 18.41
N ALA A 208 -2.51 8.57 17.57
CA ALA A 208 -2.01 8.95 16.25
C ALA A 208 -3.14 9.47 15.35
N ILE A 209 -4.26 8.75 15.25
CA ILE A 209 -5.40 9.14 14.42
C ILE A 209 -5.99 10.48 14.86
N GLU A 210 -6.25 10.68 16.15
CA GLU A 210 -6.80 11.96 16.63
C GLU A 210 -5.83 13.12 16.42
N THR A 211 -4.52 12.88 16.56
CA THR A 211 -3.50 13.90 16.25
C THR A 211 -3.49 14.25 14.76
N LEU A 212 -3.47 13.24 13.88
CA LEU A 212 -3.50 13.43 12.43
C LEU A 212 -4.77 14.16 11.97
N LYS A 213 -5.92 13.80 12.53
CA LYS A 213 -7.18 14.49 12.27
C LYS A 213 -7.09 15.99 12.58
N GLY A 214 -6.45 16.38 13.69
CA GLY A 214 -6.16 17.77 14.00
C GLY A 214 -5.22 18.45 12.99
N GLN A 215 -4.18 17.74 12.54
CA GLN A 215 -3.15 18.26 11.61
C GLN A 215 -3.61 18.39 10.15
N PHE A 216 -4.60 17.59 9.73
CA PHE A 216 -5.05 17.51 8.34
C PHE A 216 -6.46 18.06 8.10
N ARG A 217 -7.26 18.34 9.16
CA ARG A 217 -8.53 19.08 9.04
C ARG A 217 -8.38 20.60 9.09
N ALA A 218 -7.22 21.10 9.52
CA ALA A 218 -7.00 22.53 9.74
C ALA A 218 -6.67 23.33 8.46
N ASN A 219 -6.85 22.75 7.27
CA ASN A 219 -6.64 23.40 5.97
C ASN A 219 -7.93 23.35 5.15
#